data_AF-A0A183DLN3-F1
#
_entry.id   AF-A0A183DLN3-F1
#
_cell.length_a   1.000
_cell.length_b   1.000
_cell.length_c   1.000
_cell.angle_alpha   90.00
_cell.angle_beta   90.00
_cell.angle_gamma   90.00
#
_symmetry.space_group_name_H-M   'P 1'
#
loop_
_entity.id
_entity.type
_entity.pdbx_description
1 polymer ?
#
loop_
_entity_poly.entity_id
_entity_poly.type
_entity_poly.pdbx_seq_one_letter_code
_entity_poly.pdbx_strand_id
1 'polypeptide(L)'
;MLTPTLRIGDCAGGHRLENRGKNRDVMVVPPDHARPYLQTLHGESKDYTYINAVEVDGFRRKSEFIVTEWPKTSTLDSFWTLVFDHSCHTIVNLSNQGHSRVSSPFLWIMTVIRSH
;
A
#
# COMPACT_ATOMS: atom_id res chain seq x y z
N MET A 1 -20.82 -3.22 10.72
CA MET A 1 -20.89 -3.79 9.35
C MET A 1 -19.54 -4.40 9.08
N LEU A 2 -19.47 -5.70 8.78
CA LEU A 2 -18.23 -6.32 8.28
C LEU A 2 -18.03 -5.88 6.83
N THR A 3 -16.81 -5.51 6.44
CA THR A 3 -16.50 -5.15 5.06
C THR A 3 -16.81 -6.33 4.15
N PRO A 4 -17.58 -6.16 3.06
CA PRO A 4 -17.89 -7.24 2.15
C PRO A 4 -16.62 -7.82 1.53
N THR A 5 -16.64 -9.12 1.20
CA THR A 5 -15.53 -9.79 0.51
C THR A 5 -15.26 -9.09 -0.82
N LEU A 6 -14.02 -8.64 -1.03
CA LEU A 6 -13.59 -8.03 -2.27
C LEU A 6 -13.68 -9.02 -3.43
N ARG A 7 -14.22 -8.57 -4.56
CA ARG A 7 -14.24 -9.33 -5.81
C ARG A 7 -12.98 -9.00 -6.61
N ILE A 8 -12.60 -9.88 -7.53
CA ILE A 8 -11.45 -9.66 -8.42
C ILE A 8 -11.58 -8.33 -9.20
N GLY A 9 -12.81 -7.98 -9.61
CA GLY A 9 -13.08 -6.71 -10.30
C GLY A 9 -12.83 -5.47 -9.45
N ASP A 10 -12.88 -5.58 -8.12
CA ASP A 10 -12.60 -4.47 -7.21
C ASP A 10 -11.10 -4.17 -7.11
N CYS A 11 -10.23 -5.11 -7.52
CA CYS A 11 -8.76 -4.97 -7.48
C CYS A 11 -8.14 -4.88 -8.89
N ALA A 12 -8.94 -4.55 -9.91
CA ALA A 12 -8.51 -4.61 -11.31
C ALA A 12 -7.28 -3.73 -11.60
N GLY A 13 -7.17 -2.56 -10.96
CA GLY A 13 -6.05 -1.63 -11.13
C GLY A 13 -4.69 -2.22 -10.78
N GLY A 14 -4.61 -3.04 -9.73
CA GLY A 14 -3.36 -3.70 -9.34
C GLY A 14 -3.00 -4.94 -10.17
N HIS A 15 -3.97 -5.49 -10.92
CA HIS A 15 -3.74 -6.59 -11.86
C HIS A 15 -3.38 -6.14 -13.28
N ARG A 16 -3.30 -4.83 -13.56
CA ARG A 16 -2.83 -4.30 -14.85
C ARG A 16 -1.37 -4.68 -15.09
N LEU A 17 -0.98 -4.89 -16.35
CA LEU A 17 0.34 -5.42 -16.71
C LEU A 17 1.47 -4.54 -16.15
N GLU A 18 1.29 -3.23 -16.22
CA GLU A 18 2.18 -2.19 -15.71
C GLU A 18 2.32 -2.16 -14.17
N ASN A 19 1.38 -2.76 -13.44
CA ASN A 19 1.33 -2.73 -11.96
C ASN A 19 1.64 -4.07 -11.30
N ARG A 20 1.48 -5.19 -12.00
CA ARG A 20 1.75 -6.54 -11.44
C ARG A 20 3.15 -6.67 -10.83
N GLY A 21 4.16 -6.07 -11.47
CA GLY A 21 5.54 -6.08 -10.99
C GLY A 21 5.77 -5.29 -9.70
N LYS A 22 4.84 -4.41 -9.32
CA LYS A 22 4.92 -3.55 -8.12
C LYS A 22 4.33 -4.20 -6.88
N ASN A 23 3.67 -5.35 -7.00
CA ASN A 23 3.17 -6.14 -5.87
C ASN A 23 4.21 -7.17 -5.43
N ARG A 24 4.24 -7.54 -4.15
CA ARG A 24 4.99 -8.71 -3.67
C ARG A 24 4.28 -10.03 -3.96
N ASP A 25 2.97 -10.06 -3.85
CA ASP A 25 2.13 -11.23 -4.13
C ASP A 25 0.97 -10.83 -5.05
N VAL A 26 0.74 -11.60 -6.11
CA VAL A 26 -0.36 -11.37 -7.05
C VAL A 26 -1.73 -11.61 -6.41
N MET A 27 -1.79 -12.34 -5.30
CA MET A 27 -3.01 -12.61 -4.55
C MET A 27 -3.33 -11.52 -3.52
N VAL A 28 -2.37 -10.63 -3.22
CA VAL A 28 -2.50 -9.57 -2.21
C VAL A 28 -2.41 -8.21 -2.92
N VAL A 29 -3.55 -7.76 -3.43
CA VAL A 29 -3.68 -6.57 -4.29
C VAL A 29 -4.74 -5.64 -3.69
N PRO A 30 -4.52 -4.31 -3.65
CA PRO A 30 -5.44 -3.42 -2.97
C PRO A 30 -6.71 -3.22 -3.81
N PRO A 31 -7.88 -3.06 -3.18
CA PRO A 31 -9.07 -2.63 -3.89
C PRO A 31 -8.91 -1.20 -4.41
N ASP A 32 -9.37 -0.97 -5.64
CA ASP A 32 -9.22 0.29 -6.37
C ASP A 32 -9.89 1.47 -5.65
N HIS A 33 -10.96 1.21 -4.89
CA HIS A 33 -11.70 2.25 -4.15
C HIS A 33 -11.02 2.72 -2.87
N ALA A 34 -10.09 1.95 -2.30
CA ALA A 34 -9.39 2.31 -1.05
C ALA A 34 -7.90 2.59 -1.29
N ARG A 35 -7.44 2.56 -2.54
CA ARG A 35 -6.03 2.73 -2.88
C ARG A 35 -5.64 4.22 -2.89
N PRO A 36 -4.55 4.61 -2.22
CA PRO A 36 -4.03 5.97 -2.31
C PRO A 36 -3.43 6.23 -3.71
N TYR A 37 -3.59 7.46 -4.20
CA TYR A 37 -2.99 7.90 -5.46
C TYR A 37 -1.68 8.65 -5.21
N LEU A 38 -0.68 8.40 -6.05
CA LEU A 38 0.57 9.15 -6.09
C LEU A 38 0.44 10.29 -7.11
N GLN A 39 0.54 11.52 -6.64
CA GLN A 39 0.36 12.75 -7.39
C GLN A 39 1.68 13.38 -7.82
N THR A 40 2.71 13.35 -6.97
CA THR A 40 3.98 14.04 -7.24
C THR A 40 4.71 13.49 -8.48
N LEU A 41 4.53 12.20 -8.79
CA LEU A 41 5.14 11.56 -9.97
C LEU A 41 4.25 11.56 -11.23
N HIS A 42 3.07 12.21 -11.19
CA HIS A 42 2.08 12.17 -12.28
C HIS A 42 2.60 12.75 -13.61
N GLY A 43 3.69 13.53 -13.59
CA GLY A 43 4.32 14.12 -14.78
C GLY A 43 5.41 13.27 -15.44
N GLU A 44 5.94 12.25 -14.76
CA GLU A 44 7.08 11.45 -15.26
C GLU A 44 6.61 10.22 -16.07
N SER A 45 5.48 9.61 -15.69
CA SER A 45 4.71 8.63 -16.48
C SER A 45 3.40 8.26 -15.78
N LYS A 46 2.39 7.75 -16.52
CA LYS A 46 1.14 7.22 -15.93
C LYS A 46 1.38 6.02 -15.00
N ASP A 47 2.52 5.34 -15.16
CA ASP A 47 2.87 4.15 -14.43
C ASP A 47 3.19 4.45 -12.96
N TYR A 48 3.52 5.69 -12.59
CA TYR A 48 3.88 6.02 -11.21
C TYR A 48 2.69 6.27 -10.28
N THR A 49 1.45 6.18 -10.76
CA THR A 49 0.25 6.43 -9.94
C THR A 49 -0.13 5.25 -9.04
N TYR A 50 0.58 4.12 -9.13
CA TYR A 50 0.27 2.88 -8.42
C TYR A 50 1.28 2.50 -7.35
N ILE A 51 0.75 2.17 -6.17
CA ILE A 51 1.45 1.50 -5.07
C ILE A 51 0.51 0.49 -4.42
N ASN A 52 1.04 -0.63 -3.93
CA ASN A 52 0.28 -1.63 -3.18
C ASN A 52 0.03 -1.15 -1.74
N ALA A 53 -0.95 -0.27 -1.58
CA ALA A 53 -1.36 0.28 -0.30
C ALA A 53 -2.87 0.50 -0.26
N VAL A 54 -3.43 0.63 0.94
CA VAL A 54 -4.83 0.96 1.20
C VAL A 54 -4.94 2.03 2.29
N GLU A 55 -5.86 2.96 2.10
CA GLU A 55 -6.33 3.86 3.15
C GLU A 55 -7.33 3.12 4.05
N VAL A 56 -7.13 3.26 5.36
CA VAL A 56 -7.92 2.58 6.38
C VAL A 56 -8.44 3.61 7.37
N ASP A 57 -9.74 3.50 7.65
CA ASP A 57 -10.38 4.29 8.68
C ASP A 57 -9.84 3.92 10.06
N GLY A 58 -9.61 4.93 10.89
CA GLY A 58 -9.42 4.70 12.32
C GLY A 58 -10.73 4.78 13.08
N PHE A 59 -10.64 4.75 14.40
CA PHE A 59 -11.83 4.71 15.25
C PHE A 59 -12.66 6.01 15.15
N ARG A 60 -12.00 7.16 14.97
CA ARG A 60 -12.66 8.48 14.96
C ARG A 60 -12.52 9.22 13.63
N ARG A 61 -11.61 8.81 12.76
CA ARG A 61 -11.28 9.53 11.53
C ARG A 61 -11.26 8.60 10.33
N LYS A 62 -11.83 9.09 9.21
CA LYS A 62 -11.71 8.45 7.91
C LYS A 62 -10.30 8.58 7.38
N SER A 63 -9.81 7.56 6.66
CA SER A 63 -8.45 7.52 6.07
C SER A 63 -7.34 7.93 7.06
N GLU A 64 -7.44 7.45 8.30
CA GLU A 64 -6.48 7.80 9.37
C GLU A 64 -5.13 7.07 9.19
N PHE A 65 -5.18 5.88 8.61
CA PHE A 65 -4.02 5.02 8.41
C PHE A 65 -3.85 4.70 6.93
N ILE A 66 -2.60 4.50 6.52
CA ILE A 66 -2.27 3.88 5.25
C ILE A 66 -1.54 2.59 5.55
N VAL A 67 -2.06 1.48 5.03
CA VAL A 67 -1.48 0.15 5.20
C VAL A 67 -0.85 -0.25 3.87
N THR A 68 0.44 -0.60 3.88
CA THR A 68 1.20 -0.95 2.67
C THR A 68 2.08 -2.16 2.92
N GLU A 69 2.45 -2.87 1.85
CA GLU A 69 3.56 -3.83 1.93
C GLU A 69 4.91 -3.12 2.12
N TRP A 70 5.90 -3.83 2.65
CA TRP A 70 7.28 -3.35 2.71
C TRP A 70 7.81 -3.11 1.30
N PRO A 71 8.37 -1.91 1.01
CA PRO A 71 8.76 -1.55 -0.34
C PRO A 71 9.77 -2.55 -0.92
N LYS A 72 9.62 -2.84 -2.21
CA LYS A 72 10.63 -3.53 -3.01
C LYS A 72 11.67 -2.49 -3.43
N THR A 73 12.85 -2.94 -3.83
CA THR A 73 13.89 -2.05 -4.39
C THR A 73 13.34 -1.22 -5.56
N SER A 74 12.48 -1.81 -6.39
CA SER A 74 11.84 -1.14 -7.53
C SER A 74 10.68 -0.21 -7.19
N THR A 75 10.22 -0.17 -5.93
CA THR A 75 9.07 0.65 -5.50
C THR A 75 9.42 1.59 -4.35
N LEU A 76 10.71 1.76 -4.06
CA LEU A 76 11.18 2.60 -2.94
C LEU A 76 10.82 4.08 -3.17
N ASP A 77 10.96 4.56 -4.40
CA ASP A 77 10.60 5.93 -4.75
C ASP A 77 9.10 6.16 -4.56
N SER A 78 8.26 5.25 -5.08
CA SER A 78 6.81 5.29 -4.88
C SER A 78 6.41 5.28 -3.40
N PHE A 79 7.13 4.56 -2.55
CA PHE A 79 6.89 4.57 -1.10
C PHE A 79 7.18 5.94 -0.48
N TRP A 80 8.29 6.58 -0.83
CA TRP A 80 8.58 7.93 -0.33
C TRP A 80 7.64 8.99 -0.91
N THR A 81 7.22 8.83 -2.17
CA THR A 81 6.15 9.64 -2.77
C THR A 81 4.85 9.49 -1.99
N LEU A 82 4.47 8.26 -1.60
CA LEU A 82 3.29 8.01 -0.77
C LEU A 82 3.39 8.79 0.55
N VAL A 83 4.51 8.65 1.26
CA VAL A 83 4.75 9.34 2.54
C VAL A 83 4.63 10.87 2.38
N PHE A 84 5.21 11.41 1.31
CA PHE A 84 5.18 12.84 1.01
C PHE A 84 3.77 13.33 0.65
N ASP A 85 3.14 12.74 -0.37
CA ASP A 85 1.83 13.13 -0.90
C ASP A 85 0.73 13.03 0.16
N HIS A 86 0.85 12.04 1.05
CA HIS A 86 -0.11 11.80 2.12
C HIS A 86 0.30 12.43 3.45
N SER A 87 1.30 13.32 3.48
CA SER A 87 1.72 14.05 4.68
C SER A 87 1.88 13.13 5.89
N CYS A 88 2.56 12.00 5.68
CA CYS A 88 2.75 11.00 6.70
C CYS A 88 3.89 11.39 7.63
N HIS A 89 3.65 11.33 8.94
CA HIS A 89 4.61 11.79 9.95
C HIS A 89 5.20 10.63 10.77
N THR A 90 4.62 9.44 10.69
CA THR A 90 5.08 8.29 11.46
C THR A 90 4.95 7.03 10.63
N ILE A 91 6.01 6.23 10.63
CA ILE A 91 6.07 4.95 9.92
C ILE A 91 6.25 3.86 10.97
N VAL A 92 5.31 2.92 11.03
CA VAL A 92 5.36 1.78 11.94
C VAL A 92 5.59 0.51 11.12
N ASN A 93 6.70 -0.15 11.39
CA ASN A 93 7.01 -1.45 10.80
C ASN A 93 6.54 -2.56 11.75
N LEU A 94 5.62 -3.40 11.29
CA LEU A 94 5.07 -4.51 12.06
C LEU A 94 5.75 -5.86 11.75
N SER A 95 6.86 -5.86 10.99
CA SER A 95 7.60 -7.09 10.70
C SER A 95 8.32 -7.62 11.95
N ASN A 96 8.10 -8.89 12.27
CA ASN A 96 8.85 -9.58 13.30
C ASN A 96 10.18 -10.08 12.70
N GLN A 97 11.26 -9.30 12.86
CA GLN A 97 12.61 -9.70 12.41
C GLN A 97 13.29 -10.71 13.35
N GLY A 98 12.57 -11.22 14.37
CA GLY A 98 13.07 -12.21 15.32
C GLY A 98 13.08 -13.64 14.77
N HIS A 99 14.27 -14.11 14.40
CA HIS A 99 14.77 -15.48 14.59
C HIS A 99 14.18 -16.69 13.83
N SER A 100 13.46 -16.54 12.72
CA SER A 100 13.28 -17.70 11.82
C SER A 100 13.22 -17.33 10.34
N ARG A 101 14.04 -18.01 9.52
CA ARG A 101 14.10 -17.89 8.05
C ARG A 101 12.84 -18.44 7.35
N VAL A 102 11.71 -18.48 8.05
CA VAL A 102 10.43 -18.88 7.47
C VAL A 102 9.76 -17.60 7.02
N SER A 103 9.92 -17.32 5.73
CA SER A 103 9.18 -16.31 4.98
C SER A 103 7.68 -16.54 5.16
N SER A 104 7.11 -15.94 6.20
CA SER A 104 5.67 -15.88 6.39
C SER A 104 5.08 -14.95 5.32
N PRO A 105 4.00 -15.37 4.63
CA PRO A 105 3.40 -14.58 3.55
C PRO A 105 2.73 -13.29 4.05
N PHE A 106 2.49 -13.16 5.36
CA PHE A 106 1.79 -12.02 5.99
C PHE A 106 2.70 -10.97 6.63
N LEU A 107 4.03 -11.10 6.56
CA LEU A 107 4.92 -10.51 7.58
C LEU A 107 5.63 -9.19 7.20
N TRP A 108 5.09 -8.43 6.26
CA TRP A 108 5.73 -7.19 5.78
C TRP A 108 4.78 -6.00 5.71
N ILE A 109 3.69 -6.05 6.46
CA ILE A 109 2.74 -4.93 6.49
C ILE A 109 3.38 -3.79 7.28
N MET A 110 3.58 -2.66 6.61
CA MET A 110 3.88 -1.38 7.24
C MET A 110 2.58 -0.61 7.40
N THR A 111 2.38 -0.04 8.59
CA THR A 111 1.35 0.97 8.80
C THR A 111 2.02 2.32 8.80
N VAL A 112 1.65 3.17 7.85
CA VAL A 112 2.00 4.57 7.83
C VAL A 112 0.88 5.35 8.51
N ILE A 113 1.22 6.10 9.56
CA ILE A 113 0.28 6.91 10.32
C ILE A 113 0.36 8.34 9.82
N ARG A 114 -0.77 8.88 9.37
CA ARG A 114 -0.94 10.29 9.06
C ARG A 114 -1.24 11.03 10.36
N SER A 115 -0.24 11.72 10.95
CA SER A 115 -0.56 12.65 12.04
C SER A 115 -1.07 13.97 11.46
N HIS A 116 -2.34 14.27 11.68
CA HIS A 116 -2.85 15.64 11.73
C HIS A 116 -3.20 15.93 13.18
#